data_AF-A0A673XP04-F1
#
_entry.id   AF-A0A673XP04-F1
#
_cell.length_a   1.000
_cell.length_b   1.000
_cell.length_c   1.000
_cell.angle_alpha   90.00
_cell.angle_beta   90.00
_cell.angle_gamma   90.00
#
_symmetry.space_group_name_H-M   'P 1'
#
loop_
_entity.id
_entity.type
_entity.pdbx_description
1 polymer ?
#
loop_
_entity_poly.entity_id
_entity_poly.type
_entity_poly.pdbx_seq_one_letter_code
_entity_poly.pdbx_strand_id
1 'polypeptide(L)'
;MPHNLSFNLLCRTQPPPKLPVGPSHKFAFNYYNGRDGRRESAPATVVMSSQKALAAGQALEVPAKRPVTPGNVPRELTLSTDQPYL
;
A
#
# COMPACT_ATOMS: atom_id res chain seq x y z
N MET A 1 -6.73 29.21 -31.77
CA MET A 1 -7.28 28.67 -30.50
C MET A 1 -8.61 28.01 -30.82
N PRO A 2 -8.81 26.70 -30.60
CA PRO A 2 -10.13 26.11 -30.81
C PRO A 2 -11.11 26.71 -29.80
N HIS A 3 -12.17 27.34 -30.29
CA HIS A 3 -13.26 27.83 -29.46
C HIS A 3 -14.20 26.68 -29.15
N ASN A 4 -14.34 26.34 -27.87
CA ASN A 4 -15.29 25.34 -27.42
C ASN A 4 -16.70 25.94 -27.46
N LEU A 5 -17.39 25.73 -28.59
CA LEU A 5 -18.81 26.04 -28.72
C LEU A 5 -19.61 25.13 -27.76
N SER A 6 -20.69 25.65 -27.21
CA SER A 6 -21.52 25.08 -26.13
C SER A 6 -22.11 23.69 -26.38
N PHE A 7 -21.95 23.12 -27.58
CA PHE A 7 -22.51 21.82 -27.96
C PHE A 7 -21.74 20.62 -27.39
N ASN A 8 -20.45 20.78 -27.07
CA ASN A 8 -19.60 19.70 -26.55
C ASN A 8 -19.17 19.89 -25.08
N LEU A 9 -19.87 20.77 -24.35
CA LEU A 9 -19.60 21.06 -22.94
C LEU A 9 -20.84 20.78 -22.11
N LEU A 10 -20.63 20.17 -20.94
CA LEU A 10 -21.69 19.98 -19.96
C LEU A 10 -22.19 21.33 -19.42
N CYS A 11 -23.47 21.39 -19.05
CA CYS A 11 -24.07 22.56 -18.41
C CYS A 11 -23.31 22.97 -17.14
N ARG A 12 -23.27 24.28 -16.86
CA ARG A 12 -22.64 24.82 -15.63
C ARG A 12 -23.42 24.44 -14.37
N THR A 13 -24.74 24.35 -14.48
CA THR A 13 -25.63 23.96 -13.40
C THR A 13 -25.97 22.49 -13.56
N GLN A 14 -25.59 21.69 -12.56
CA GLN A 14 -25.83 20.25 -12.55
C GLN A 14 -26.94 19.89 -11.56
N PRO A 15 -27.75 18.86 -11.85
CA PRO A 15 -28.74 18.37 -10.91
C PRO A 15 -28.08 17.82 -9.64
N PRO A 16 -28.80 17.76 -8.49
CA PRO A 16 -28.26 17.20 -7.26
C PRO A 16 -27.91 15.71 -7.47
N PRO A 17 -26.70 15.26 -7.08
CA PRO A 17 -26.28 13.88 -7.27
C PRO A 17 -26.83 12.95 -6.17
N LYS A 18 -27.05 11.68 -6.53
CA LYS A 18 -27.31 10.59 -5.58
C LYS A 18 -26.09 9.67 -5.52
N LEU A 19 -25.16 9.99 -4.62
CA LEU A 19 -23.91 9.24 -4.49
C LEU A 19 -24.12 7.88 -3.81
N PRO A 20 -23.36 6.83 -4.19
CA PRO A 20 -23.41 5.55 -3.50
C PRO A 20 -22.80 5.66 -2.11
N VAL A 21 -23.27 4.81 -1.20
CA VAL A 21 -22.72 4.70 0.16
C VAL A 21 -21.41 3.90 0.17
N GLY A 22 -20.56 4.18 1.15
CA GLY A 22 -19.30 3.45 1.34
C GLY A 22 -19.48 2.01 1.85
N PRO A 23 -18.41 1.20 1.84
CA PRO A 23 -18.46 -0.24 2.12
C PRO A 23 -18.85 -0.60 3.56
N SER A 24 -18.78 0.37 4.49
CA SER A 24 -19.18 0.20 5.88
C SER A 24 -20.64 0.60 6.14
N HIS A 25 -21.46 0.85 5.13
CA HIS A 25 -22.90 1.09 5.28
C HIS A 25 -23.67 -0.24 5.27
N LYS A 26 -23.38 -1.10 6.27
CA LYS A 26 -23.97 -2.44 6.43
C LYS A 26 -24.78 -2.51 7.72
N PHE A 27 -25.95 -3.15 7.66
CA PHE A 27 -26.84 -3.32 8.80
C PHE A 27 -26.36 -4.37 9.82
N ALA A 28 -25.56 -5.35 9.39
CA ALA A 28 -25.05 -6.42 10.23
C ALA A 28 -23.57 -6.73 9.89
N PHE A 29 -22.89 -7.43 10.80
CA PHE A 29 -21.49 -7.87 10.63
C PHE A 29 -20.53 -6.72 10.28
N ASN A 30 -20.66 -5.59 10.98
CA ASN A 30 -19.97 -4.35 10.66
C ASN A 30 -19.37 -3.66 11.90
N TYR A 31 -18.90 -4.47 12.85
CA TYR A 31 -18.30 -3.98 14.08
C TYR A 31 -17.06 -3.14 13.77
N TYR A 32 -16.96 -1.98 14.41
CA TYR A 32 -15.85 -1.04 14.19
C TYR A 32 -14.50 -1.63 14.59
N ASN A 33 -14.47 -2.48 15.63
CA ASN A 33 -13.24 -3.10 16.13
C ASN A 33 -12.49 -3.94 15.09
N GLY A 34 -13.18 -4.57 14.13
CA GLY A 34 -12.56 -5.36 13.07
C GLY A 34 -12.17 -4.54 11.83
N ARG A 35 -12.46 -3.24 11.79
CA ARG A 35 -12.10 -2.33 10.69
C ARG A 35 -11.13 -1.23 11.10
N ASP A 36 -10.87 -1.09 12.40
CA ASP A 36 -10.07 0.01 12.94
C ASP A 36 -8.58 -0.29 12.77
N GLY A 37 -8.08 -0.10 11.55
CA GLY A 37 -6.65 -0.26 11.22
C GLY A 37 -5.72 0.63 12.05
N ARG A 38 -6.25 1.70 12.68
CA ARG A 38 -5.47 2.52 13.62
C ARG A 38 -5.05 1.74 14.87
N ARG A 39 -5.81 0.71 15.25
CA ARG A 39 -5.52 -0.18 16.39
C ARG A 39 -4.77 -1.45 15.99
N GLU A 40 -4.61 -1.71 14.69
CA GLU A 40 -3.79 -2.83 14.18
C GLU A 40 -2.30 -2.50 14.19
N SER A 41 -1.93 -1.23 14.37
CA SER A 41 -0.54 -0.81 14.52
C SER A 41 0.08 -1.40 15.78
N ALA A 42 1.04 -2.31 15.61
CA ALA A 42 1.88 -2.83 16.68
C ALA A 42 3.15 -1.98 16.87
N PRO A 43 3.79 -2.03 18.05
CA PRO A 43 5.15 -1.50 18.22
C PRO A 43 6.13 -2.12 17.23
N ALA A 44 7.20 -1.39 16.89
CA ALA A 44 8.23 -1.89 15.99
C ALA A 44 8.90 -3.16 16.55
N THR A 45 9.19 -4.12 15.68
CA THR A 45 9.98 -5.31 16.04
C THR A 45 11.45 -4.94 16.19
N VAL A 46 12.04 -5.24 17.34
CA VAL A 46 13.45 -4.98 17.62
C VAL A 46 14.30 -6.14 17.10
N VAL A 47 15.08 -5.90 16.03
CA VAL A 47 15.95 -6.92 15.41
C VAL A 47 17.30 -7.05 16.13
N MET A 48 17.79 -5.95 16.72
CA MET A 48 19.05 -5.92 17.47
C MET A 48 18.91 -4.93 18.63
N SER A 49 19.35 -5.34 19.82
CA SER A 49 19.38 -4.51 21.04
C SER A 49 20.75 -4.66 21.70
N SER A 50 21.25 -3.58 22.31
CA SER A 50 22.47 -3.60 23.13
C SER A 50 22.27 -4.31 24.47
N GLN A 51 21.02 -4.50 24.90
CA GLN A 51 20.69 -5.29 26.09
C GLN A 51 20.90 -6.78 25.76
N LYS A 52 21.89 -7.40 26.41
CA LYS A 52 22.14 -8.84 26.26
C LYS A 52 21.00 -9.64 26.90
N ALA A 53 20.23 -10.34 26.09
CA ALA A 53 19.43 -11.46 26.58
C ALA A 53 20.38 -12.58 27.01
N LEU A 54 20.18 -13.14 28.20
CA LEU A 54 20.93 -14.32 28.66
C LEU A 54 20.55 -15.50 27.76
N ALA A 55 21.52 -16.03 27.01
CA ALA A 55 21.29 -17.20 26.18
C ALA A 55 21.17 -18.45 27.08
N ALA A 56 20.10 -19.23 26.89
CA ALA A 56 20.00 -20.56 27.47
C ALA A 56 20.83 -21.55 26.62
N GLY A 57 21.98 -22.00 27.14
CA GLY A 57 22.72 -23.14 26.59
C GLY A 57 24.01 -22.84 25.81
N GLN A 58 24.74 -23.92 25.47
CA GLN A 58 26.04 -23.95 24.80
C GLN A 58 26.01 -23.38 23.38
N ALA A 59 27.07 -22.64 23.02
CA ALA A 59 27.25 -22.04 21.71
C ALA A 59 27.42 -23.11 20.62
N LEU A 60 26.48 -23.15 19.68
CA LEU A 60 26.55 -23.98 18.48
C LEU A 60 27.36 -23.26 17.38
N GLU A 61 28.15 -23.99 16.62
CA GLU A 61 28.88 -23.45 15.46
C GLU A 61 27.88 -22.90 14.42
N VAL A 62 28.01 -21.61 14.09
CA VAL A 62 27.14 -20.93 13.13
C VAL A 62 27.82 -20.92 11.76
N PRO A 63 27.21 -21.51 10.71
CA PRO A 63 27.76 -21.48 9.36
C PRO A 63 27.84 -20.05 8.80
N ALA A 64 28.77 -19.82 7.87
CA ALA A 64 28.97 -18.53 7.25
C ALA A 64 27.70 -18.03 6.53
N LYS A 65 27.25 -16.80 6.88
CA LYS A 65 26.04 -16.18 6.31
C LYS A 65 26.35 -15.54 4.95
N ARG A 66 25.42 -15.68 4.00
CA ARG A 66 25.49 -14.98 2.70
C ARG A 66 25.07 -13.51 2.85
N PRO A 67 25.62 -12.60 2.02
CA PRO A 67 25.12 -11.22 1.93
C PRO A 67 23.65 -11.18 1.52
N VAL A 68 22.87 -10.24 2.08
CA VAL A 68 21.45 -10.05 1.77
C VAL A 68 21.21 -8.62 1.28
N THR A 69 20.40 -8.47 0.23
CA THR A 69 19.92 -7.18 -0.28
C THR A 69 18.45 -6.95 0.12
N PRO A 70 18.04 -5.74 0.55
CA PRO A 70 16.64 -5.44 0.79
C PRO A 70 15.81 -5.54 -0.49
N GLY A 71 14.72 -6.31 -0.45
CA GLY A 71 13.84 -6.51 -1.61
C GLY A 71 14.47 -7.34 -2.74
N ASN A 72 13.76 -7.42 -3.85
CA ASN A 72 14.23 -8.11 -5.05
C ASN A 72 14.99 -7.13 -5.96
N VAL A 73 15.88 -7.65 -6.80
CA VAL A 73 16.49 -6.86 -7.88
C VAL A 73 15.37 -6.32 -8.78
N PRO A 74 15.33 -5.00 -9.03
CA PRO A 74 14.33 -4.41 -9.91
C PRO A 74 14.32 -5.10 -11.28
N ARG A 75 13.11 -5.37 -11.79
CA ARG A 75 12.97 -5.91 -13.15
C ARG A 75 13.24 -4.80 -14.16
N GLU A 76 13.95 -5.15 -15.23
CA GLU A 76 14.15 -4.26 -16.36
C GLU A 76 12.78 -3.95 -17.01
N LEU A 77 12.48 -2.66 -17.17
CA LEU A 77 11.25 -2.22 -17.81
C LEU A 77 11.39 -2.35 -19.33
N THR A 78 10.41 -2.95 -20.00
CA THR A 78 10.40 -3.06 -21.46
C THR A 78 9.87 -1.78 -22.11
N LEU A 79 10.34 -1.50 -23.32
CA LEU A 79 9.90 -0.34 -24.10
C LEU A 79 8.41 -0.49 -24.49
N SER A 80 7.68 0.62 -24.50
CA SER A 80 6.25 0.65 -24.87
C SER A 80 6.03 0.03 -26.26
N THR A 81 4.99 -0.80 -26.39
CA THR A 81 4.58 -1.39 -27.67
C THR A 81 3.74 -0.43 -28.51
N ASP A 82 3.05 0.52 -27.89
CA ASP A 82 2.13 1.44 -28.57
C ASP A 82 2.91 2.56 -29.29
N GLN A 83 3.78 3.26 -28.56
CA GLN A 83 4.58 4.37 -29.06
C GLN A 83 5.99 4.32 -28.42
N PRO A 84 6.92 3.52 -28.97
CA PRO A 84 8.26 3.34 -28.38
C PRO A 84 9.15 4.58 -28.50
N TYR A 85 8.88 5.45 -29.48
CA TYR A 85 9.73 6.59 -29.83
C TYR A 85 8.92 7.86 -30.13
N LEU A 86 7.61 7.84 -29.86
CA LEU A 86 6.67 8.89 -30.23
C LEU A 86 6.33 9.77 -29.03
#